data_AF-A0A524J9L9-F1
#
_entry.id   AF-A0A524J9L9-F1
#
_cell.length_a   1.000
_cell.length_b   1.000
_cell.length_c   1.000
_cell.angle_alpha   90.00
_cell.angle_beta   90.00
_cell.angle_gamma   90.00
#
_symmetry.space_group_name_H-M   'P 1'
#
loop_
_entity.id
_entity.type
_entity.pdbx_description
1 polymer ?
#
loop_
_entity_poly.entity_id
_entity_poly.type
_entity_poly.pdbx_seq_one_letter_code
_entity_poly.pdbx_strand_id
1 'polypeptide(L)'
;MKKTINRYWTLLKTYVQPQWVRVVWLLLLLFVNIALRLANPQIMRTFIDAAVAGKAFEELLKLGLVFLGIALLTQALAIISTYLSEMVAWTATNTLRQEMLQH
;
A
#
# COMPACT_ATOMS: atom_id res chain seq x y z
N MET A 1 25.63 12.47 24.87
CA MET A 1 24.72 12.37 23.71
C MET A 1 24.12 10.98 23.46
N LYS A 2 24.72 9.86 23.90
CA LYS A 2 24.14 8.50 23.74
C LYS A 2 22.93 8.16 24.66
N LYS A 3 22.69 8.90 25.75
CA LYS A 3 21.64 8.59 26.74
C LYS A 3 20.21 8.98 26.31
N THR A 4 20.06 9.89 25.34
CA THR A 4 18.75 10.37 24.88
C THR A 4 18.09 9.40 23.88
N ILE A 5 18.88 8.80 22.98
CA ILE A 5 18.39 7.84 21.97
C ILE A 5 17.71 6.63 22.61
N ASN A 6 18.31 6.07 23.68
CA ASN A 6 17.68 4.95 24.39
C ASN A 6 16.34 5.34 25.02
N ARG A 7 16.17 6.60 25.47
CA ARG A 7 14.91 7.08 26.04
C ARG A 7 13.84 7.26 24.98
N TYR A 8 14.20 7.74 23.80
CA TYR A 8 13.30 7.75 22.62
C TYR A 8 12.91 6.34 22.18
N TRP A 9 13.84 5.38 22.18
CA TRP A 9 13.55 3.98 21.86
C TRP A 9 12.63 3.31 22.87
N THR A 10 12.80 3.57 24.16
CA THR A 10 11.91 3.03 25.20
C THR A 10 10.53 3.67 25.12
N LEU A 11 10.43 4.99 24.91
CA LEU A 11 9.15 5.67 24.69
C LEU A 11 8.45 5.19 23.41
N LEU A 12 9.19 5.03 22.31
CA LEU A 12 8.67 4.51 21.06
C LEU A 12 8.16 3.07 21.23
N LYS A 13 8.90 2.21 21.94
CA LYS A 13 8.43 0.86 22.26
C LYS A 13 7.15 0.89 23.11
N THR A 14 7.11 1.68 24.17
CA THR A 14 5.97 1.72 25.11
C THR A 14 4.70 2.33 24.50
N TYR A 15 4.82 3.32 23.61
CA TYR A 15 3.65 4.00 23.00
C TYR A 15 3.23 3.44 21.64
N VAL A 16 4.14 2.85 20.85
CA VAL A 16 3.77 2.26 19.56
C VAL A 16 3.19 0.85 19.76
N GLN A 17 3.50 0.15 20.86
CA GLN A 17 3.07 -1.23 21.16
C GLN A 17 1.57 -1.50 20.90
N PRO A 18 0.62 -0.62 21.26
CA PRO A 18 -0.80 -0.84 21.02
C PRO A 18 -1.24 -0.65 19.56
N GLN A 19 -0.43 -0.01 18.71
CA GLN A 19 -0.76 0.30 17.31
C GLN A 19 0.15 -0.39 16.26
N TRP A 20 1.09 -1.25 16.68
CA TRP A 20 2.00 -1.96 15.76
C TRP A 20 1.28 -2.72 14.65
N VAL A 21 0.11 -3.29 14.93
CA VAL A 21 -0.70 -4.00 13.91
C VAL A 21 -1.15 -3.06 12.80
N ARG A 22 -1.58 -1.83 13.13
CA ARG A 22 -1.96 -0.81 12.12
C ARG A 22 -0.77 -0.36 11.29
N VAL A 23 0.38 -0.17 11.93
CA VAL A 23 1.63 0.20 11.22
C VAL A 23 2.05 -0.90 10.26
N VAL A 24 2.00 -2.17 10.68
CA VAL A 24 2.30 -3.33 9.81
C VAL A 24 1.33 -3.41 8.63
N TRP A 25 0.03 -3.18 8.85
CA TRP A 25 -0.94 -3.14 7.75
C TRP A 25 -0.65 -2.03 6.75
N LEU A 26 -0.33 -0.81 7.21
CA LEU A 26 0.06 0.30 6.32
C LEU A 26 1.34 0.00 5.54
N LEU A 27 2.32 -0.63 6.18
CA LEU A 27 3.58 -1.03 5.56
C LEU A 27 3.36 -2.09 4.48
N LEU A 28 2.53 -3.11 4.77
CA LEU A 28 2.10 -4.11 3.79
C LEU A 28 1.37 -3.46 2.61
N LEU A 29 0.43 -2.56 2.88
CA LEU A 29 -0.32 -1.84 1.86
C LEU A 29 0.59 -1.00 0.95
N LEU A 30 1.58 -0.32 1.54
CA LEU A 30 2.57 0.45 0.80
C LEU A 30 3.41 -0.44 -0.12
N PHE A 31 3.92 -1.57 0.41
CA PHE A 31 4.69 -2.53 -0.40
C PHE A 31 3.87 -3.11 -1.54
N VAL A 32 2.62 -3.50 -1.26
CA VAL A 32 1.68 -3.99 -2.29
C VAL A 32 1.44 -2.92 -3.35
N ASN A 33 1.22 -1.67 -2.97
CA ASN A 33 1.02 -0.56 -3.92
C ASN A 33 2.25 -0.35 -4.83
N ILE A 34 3.45 -0.36 -4.26
CA ILE A 34 4.70 -0.23 -5.01
C ILE A 34 4.88 -1.42 -5.96
N ALA A 35 4.65 -2.65 -5.50
CA ALA A 35 4.76 -3.84 -6.32
C ALA A 35 3.78 -3.80 -7.52
N LEU A 36 2.54 -3.39 -7.28
CA LEU A 36 1.53 -3.23 -8.34
C LEU A 36 1.90 -2.12 -9.34
N ARG A 37 2.42 -0.98 -8.86
CA ARG A 37 2.94 0.09 -9.73
C ARG A 37 4.08 -0.39 -10.63
N LEU A 38 4.90 -1.32 -10.15
CA LEU A 38 6.01 -1.90 -10.91
C LEU A 38 5.57 -3.02 -11.86
N ALA A 39 4.51 -3.77 -11.52
CA ALA A 39 3.94 -4.81 -12.38
C ALA A 39 3.34 -4.23 -13.66
N ASN A 40 2.68 -3.06 -13.58
CA ASN A 40 2.09 -2.39 -14.75
C ASN A 40 3.07 -2.16 -15.93
N PRO A 41 4.24 -1.50 -15.75
CA PRO A 41 5.19 -1.30 -16.84
C PRO A 41 5.83 -2.60 -17.33
N GLN A 42 5.97 -3.63 -16.47
CA GLN A 42 6.44 -4.95 -16.90
C GLN A 42 5.46 -5.64 -17.85
N ILE A 43 4.17 -5.64 -17.54
CA ILE A 43 3.15 -6.26 -18.41
C ILE A 43 3.08 -5.53 -19.75
N MET A 44 3.14 -4.19 -19.71
CA MET A 44 3.16 -3.39 -20.93
C MET A 44 4.36 -3.72 -21.81
N ARG A 45 5.55 -3.88 -21.21
CA ARG A 45 6.75 -4.31 -21.93
C ARG A 45 6.54 -5.67 -22.60
N THR A 46 6.06 -6.67 -21.86
CA THR A 46 5.84 -8.01 -22.40
C THR A 46 4.81 -8.02 -23.54
N PHE A 47 3.76 -7.18 -23.45
CA PHE A 47 2.78 -7.03 -24.53
C PHE A 47 3.42 -6.42 -25.79
N ILE A 48 4.20 -5.34 -25.63
CA ILE A 48 4.91 -4.70 -26.75
C ILE A 48 5.89 -5.68 -27.38
N ASP A 49 6.68 -6.39 -26.58
CA ASP A 49 7.65 -7.38 -27.05
C ASP A 49 6.95 -8.51 -27.83
N ALA A 50 5.80 -9.00 -27.37
CA ALA A 50 5.00 -10.01 -28.08
C ALA A 50 4.38 -9.49 -29.38
N ALA A 51 3.92 -8.24 -29.40
CA ALA A 51 3.38 -7.61 -30.60
C ALA A 51 4.47 -7.38 -31.66
N VAL A 52 5.64 -6.90 -31.26
CA VAL A 52 6.80 -6.68 -32.15
C VAL A 52 7.35 -7.99 -32.69
N ALA A 53 7.33 -9.06 -31.88
CA ALA A 53 7.73 -10.40 -32.31
C ALA A 53 6.73 -11.06 -33.28
N GLY A 54 5.59 -10.41 -33.59
CA GLY A 54 4.60 -10.94 -34.52
C GLY A 54 3.86 -12.17 -33.99
N LYS A 55 3.69 -12.29 -32.67
CA LYS A 55 2.99 -13.41 -32.05
C LYS A 55 1.52 -13.48 -32.47
N ALA A 56 0.92 -14.65 -32.33
CA ALA A 56 -0.49 -14.88 -32.67
C ALA A 56 -1.42 -13.93 -31.90
N PHE A 57 -2.47 -13.46 -32.57
CA PHE A 57 -3.43 -12.51 -32.00
C PHE A 57 -4.04 -12.99 -30.67
N GLU A 58 -4.29 -14.30 -30.53
CA GLU A 58 -4.80 -14.91 -29.30
C GLU A 58 -3.87 -14.69 -28.09
N GLU A 59 -2.55 -14.71 -28.30
CA GLU A 59 -1.57 -14.49 -27.24
C GLU A 59 -1.57 -13.02 -26.82
N LEU A 60 -1.68 -12.08 -27.77
CA LEU A 60 -1.86 -10.66 -27.48
C LEU A 60 -3.17 -10.40 -26.73
N LEU A 61 -4.26 -11.05 -27.13
CA LEU A 61 -5.57 -10.93 -26.46
C LEU A 61 -5.48 -11.39 -25.01
N LYS A 62 -4.83 -12.54 -24.76
CA LYS A 62 -4.59 -13.06 -23.42
C LYS A 62 -3.76 -12.10 -22.57
N LEU A 63 -2.67 -11.55 -23.11
CA LEU A 63 -1.84 -10.56 -22.42
C LEU A 63 -2.62 -9.27 -22.11
N GLY A 64 -3.44 -8.80 -23.05
CA GLY A 64 -4.31 -7.64 -22.87
C GLY A 64 -5.36 -7.84 -21.77
N LEU A 65 -5.99 -9.01 -21.73
CA LEU A 65 -6.95 -9.35 -20.66
C LEU A 65 -6.28 -9.45 -19.29
N VAL A 66 -5.09 -10.04 -19.21
CA VAL A 66 -4.30 -10.09 -17.97
C VAL A 66 -3.93 -8.68 -17.50
N PHE A 67 -3.48 -7.82 -18.42
CA PHE A 67 -3.19 -6.42 -18.12
C PHE A 67 -4.41 -5.70 -17.54
N LEU A 68 -5.57 -5.86 -18.18
CA LEU A 68 -6.81 -5.21 -17.78
C LEU A 68 -7.28 -5.72 -16.40
N GLY A 69 -7.19 -7.03 -16.15
CA GLY A 69 -7.50 -7.61 -14.84
C GLY A 69 -6.59 -7.09 -13.73
N ILE A 70 -5.28 -6.99 -13.99
CA ILE A 70 -4.31 -6.43 -13.04
C ILE A 70 -4.56 -4.94 -12.80
N ALA A 71 -4.87 -4.17 -13.84
CA ALA A 71 -5.21 -2.76 -13.71
C ALA A 71 -6.44 -2.54 -12.81
N LEU A 72 -7.50 -3.33 -13.00
CA LEU A 72 -8.70 -3.29 -12.15
C LEU A 72 -8.38 -3.65 -10.70
N LEU A 73 -7.60 -4.72 -10.47
CA LEU A 73 -7.19 -5.12 -9.12
C LEU A 73 -6.37 -4.02 -8.44
N THR A 74 -5.44 -3.40 -9.18
CA THR A 74 -4.62 -2.29 -8.69
C THR A 74 -5.49 -1.11 -8.26
N GLN A 75 -6.52 -0.78 -9.06
CA GLN A 75 -7.43 0.32 -8.76
C GLN A 75 -8.31 0.02 -7.54
N ALA A 76 -8.83 -1.21 -7.42
CA ALA A 76 -9.58 -1.63 -6.23
C ALA A 76 -8.72 -1.55 -4.96
N LEU A 77 -7.48 -2.02 -5.02
CA LEU A 77 -6.54 -1.94 -3.89
C LEU A 77 -6.19 -0.48 -3.53
N ALA A 78 -6.08 0.41 -4.52
CA ALA A 78 -5.86 1.83 -4.27
C ALA A 78 -7.06 2.45 -3.52
N ILE A 79 -8.29 2.11 -3.89
CA ILE A 79 -9.50 2.59 -3.20
C ILE A 79 -9.52 2.08 -1.75
N ILE A 80 -9.27 0.78 -1.54
CA ILE A 80 -9.22 0.17 -0.20
C ILE A 80 -8.12 0.82 0.65
N SER A 81 -6.94 1.06 0.06
CA SER A 81 -5.82 1.75 0.72
C SER A 81 -6.22 3.13 1.23
N THR A 82 -6.88 3.92 0.41
CA THR A 82 -7.33 5.27 0.78
C THR A 82 -8.36 5.21 1.89
N TYR A 83 -9.37 4.35 1.75
CA TYR A 83 -10.42 4.19 2.76
C TYR A 83 -9.85 3.76 4.12
N LEU A 84 -8.94 2.79 4.13
CA LEU A 84 -8.32 2.31 5.36
C LEU A 84 -7.44 3.39 6.01
N SER A 85 -6.73 4.17 5.20
CA SER A 85 -5.91 5.29 5.67
C SER A 85 -6.77 6.39 6.30
N GLU A 86 -7.91 6.72 5.69
CA GLU A 86 -8.88 7.66 6.23
C GLU A 86 -9.47 7.17 7.56
N MET A 87 -9.91 5.91 7.65
CA MET A 87 -10.46 5.34 8.89
C MET A 87 -9.45 5.40 10.04
N VAL A 88 -8.17 5.11 9.77
CA VAL A 88 -7.10 5.22 10.77
C VAL A 88 -6.90 6.68 11.18
N ALA A 89 -6.87 7.63 10.23
CA ALA A 89 -6.71 9.05 10.51
C ALA A 89 -7.88 9.62 11.34
N TRP A 90 -9.11 9.23 11.01
CA TRP A 90 -10.32 9.59 11.75
C TRP A 90 -10.29 9.02 13.17
N THR A 91 -9.92 7.74 13.33
CA THR A 91 -9.81 7.13 14.65
C THR A 91 -8.77 7.84 15.51
N ALA A 92 -7.58 8.12 14.96
CA ALA A 92 -6.52 8.82 15.69
C ALA A 92 -6.94 10.24 16.13
N THR A 93 -7.61 10.97 15.23
CA THR A 93 -8.10 12.33 15.52
C THR A 93 -9.21 12.31 16.57
N ASN A 94 -10.10 11.33 16.54
CA ASN A 94 -11.21 11.22 17.48
C ASN A 94 -10.72 10.84 18.89
N THR A 95 -9.70 9.98 18.98
CA THR A 95 -9.03 9.68 20.26
C THR A 95 -8.38 10.93 20.87
N LEU A 96 -7.69 11.74 20.05
CA LEU A 96 -7.11 13.02 20.48
C LEU A 96 -8.18 14.00 21.02
N ARG A 97 -9.34 14.09 20.36
CA ARG A 97 -10.45 14.93 20.87
C ARG A 97 -11.03 14.42 22.18
N GLN A 98 -11.15 13.10 22.35
CA GLN A 98 -11.65 12.53 23.61
C GLN A 98 -10.70 12.80 24.77
N GLU A 99 -9.38 12.72 24.57
CA GLU A 99 -8.41 13.06 25.61
C GLU A 99 -8.44 14.54 25.98
N MET A 100 -8.67 15.45 25.02
CA MET A 100 -8.80 16.89 25.29
C MET A 100 -10.08 17.28 26.04
N LEU A 101 -11.10 16.42 26.07
CA LEU A 101 -12.36 16.67 26.81
C LEU A 101 -12.36 16.06 28.22
N GLN A 102 -11.33 15.27 28.57
CA GLN A 102 -11.16 14.66 29.89
C GLN A 102 -10.19 15.44 30.79
N HIS A 103 -9.71 16.61 30.36
CA HIS A 103 -8.94 17.58 31.16
C HIS A 103 -9.60 18.96 31.07
#